data_AF-A0AAJ1IJ17-F1
#
_entry.id   AF-A0AAJ1IJ17-F1
#
_cell.length_a   1.000
_cell.length_b   1.000
_cell.length_c   1.000
_cell.angle_alpha   90.00
_cell.angle_beta   90.00
_cell.angle_gamma   90.00
#
_symmetry.space_group_name_H-M   'P 1'
#
loop_
_entity.id
_entity.type
_entity.pdbx_description
1 polymer ?
#
loop_
_entity_poly.entity_id
_entity_poly.type
_entity_poly.pdbx_seq_one_letter_code
_entity_poly.pdbx_strand_id
1 'polypeptide(L)'
;MEFKILESTQEIYSFIERLKSENLTTIAMDFEGEFNLHVYGEKLCLIQIFDGCEAYIIDPLKADMSAVKKLFEDEKILKIMWDAQSDISLVVNGYSMTIKSVLDLRPAADLLELTKKDYASVTAEILEIEKKAGKSRFQKYNWMRRPIDKAAVEYALNDVLHLHALRDEVFKRLYDKNLINEFFRLNMIVQNRNYVRVPGQRHKKMKGYRYLSSNEKKKLKKIFDIRDSFARELNWPPHRVIANPELIEISKGITDPGNIRFDRKITPAVRQEIILKIRNSS
;
A
#
# COMPACT_ATOMS: atom_id res chain seq x y z
N MET A 1 -22.73 4.20 -8.56
CA MET A 1 -22.29 5.54 -8.15
C MET A 1 -21.60 6.21 -9.32
N GLU A 2 -21.79 7.51 -9.53
CA GLU A 2 -21.06 8.24 -10.58
C GLU A 2 -19.69 8.68 -10.06
N PHE A 3 -18.67 8.53 -10.89
CA PHE A 3 -17.31 8.99 -10.62
C PHE A 3 -16.65 9.45 -11.93
N LYS A 4 -15.70 10.37 -11.82
CA LYS A 4 -14.90 10.87 -12.95
C LYS A 4 -13.55 10.15 -13.00
N ILE A 5 -13.06 9.86 -14.19
CA ILE A 5 -11.73 9.29 -14.39
C ILE A 5 -10.82 10.40 -14.88
N LEU A 6 -9.69 10.60 -14.20
CA LEU A 6 -8.64 11.52 -14.64
C LEU A 6 -7.52 10.67 -15.28
N GLU A 7 -7.56 10.50 -16.60
CA GLU A 7 -6.59 9.64 -17.31
C GLU A 7 -5.42 10.47 -17.88
N SER A 8 -5.68 11.71 -18.31
CA SER A 8 -4.70 12.57 -18.95
C SER A 8 -4.06 13.58 -17.98
N THR A 9 -2.84 14.01 -18.31
CA THR A 9 -2.13 15.12 -17.64
C THR A 9 -3.03 16.36 -17.53
N GLN A 10 -3.76 16.69 -18.60
CA GLN A 10 -4.60 17.88 -18.65
C GLN A 10 -5.80 17.77 -17.70
N GLU A 11 -6.45 16.61 -17.62
CA GLU A 11 -7.57 16.39 -16.68
C GLU A 11 -7.11 16.51 -15.23
N ILE A 12 -5.94 15.97 -14.88
CA ILE A 12 -5.38 16.08 -13.53
C ILE A 12 -5.05 17.54 -13.20
N TYR A 13 -4.45 18.30 -14.12
CA TYR A 13 -4.19 19.72 -13.91
C TYR A 13 -5.48 20.54 -13.81
N SER A 14 -6.45 20.29 -14.68
CA SER A 14 -7.76 20.95 -14.60
C SER A 14 -8.47 20.63 -13.29
N PHE A 15 -8.36 19.40 -12.77
CA PHE A 15 -8.85 19.04 -11.45
C PHE A 15 -8.16 19.85 -10.34
N ILE A 16 -6.82 19.93 -10.33
CA ILE A 16 -6.06 20.71 -9.34
C ILE A 16 -6.44 22.20 -9.40
N GLU A 17 -6.56 22.78 -10.59
CA GLU A 17 -6.95 24.19 -10.75
C GLU A 17 -8.39 24.43 -10.34
N ARG A 18 -9.31 23.50 -10.60
CA ARG A 18 -10.69 23.58 -10.09
C ARG A 18 -10.72 23.62 -8.57
N LEU A 19 -9.97 22.73 -7.90
CA LEU A 19 -9.89 22.72 -6.43
C LEU A 19 -9.47 24.10 -5.91
N LYS A 20 -8.49 24.74 -6.56
CA LYS A 20 -8.04 26.09 -6.20
C LYS A 20 -9.10 27.15 -6.47
N SER A 21 -9.73 27.15 -7.64
CA SER A 21 -10.72 28.18 -8.02
C SER A 21 -11.99 28.12 -7.16
N GLU A 22 -12.36 26.93 -6.71
CA GLU A 22 -13.52 26.70 -5.83
C GLU A 22 -13.15 26.79 -4.34
N ASN A 23 -11.89 27.11 -4.03
CA ASN A 23 -11.36 27.16 -2.66
C ASN A 23 -11.54 25.84 -1.87
N LEU A 24 -11.53 24.71 -2.59
CA LEU A 24 -11.54 23.37 -2.02
C LEU A 24 -10.12 23.00 -1.59
N THR A 25 -9.83 23.22 -0.32
CA THR A 25 -8.50 22.99 0.28
C THR A 25 -8.36 21.61 0.91
N THR A 26 -9.37 20.74 0.81
CA THR A 26 -9.33 19.40 1.41
C THR A 26 -9.93 18.37 0.48
N ILE A 27 -9.25 17.23 0.35
CA ILE A 27 -9.73 16.04 -0.34
C ILE A 27 -9.56 14.82 0.56
N ALA A 28 -10.42 13.83 0.39
CA ALA A 28 -10.22 12.48 0.89
C ALA A 28 -9.50 11.65 -0.18
N MET A 29 -8.56 10.81 0.23
CA MET A 29 -7.74 10.02 -0.70
C MET A 29 -7.39 8.67 -0.11
N ASP A 30 -7.33 7.66 -0.97
CA ASP A 30 -6.81 6.34 -0.66
C ASP A 30 -6.17 5.73 -1.93
N PHE A 31 -5.42 4.64 -1.76
CA PHE A 31 -4.78 3.91 -2.85
C PHE A 31 -5.14 2.43 -2.87
N GLU A 32 -5.14 1.86 -4.07
CA GLU A 32 -4.99 0.41 -4.23
C GLU A 32 -3.63 0.11 -4.85
N GLY A 33 -2.94 -0.89 -4.28
CA GLY A 33 -1.58 -1.23 -4.68
C GLY A 33 -1.35 -2.73 -4.86
N GLU A 34 -0.40 -3.05 -5.73
CA GLU A 34 0.22 -4.37 -5.83
C GLU A 34 1.43 -4.41 -4.90
N PHE A 35 1.54 -5.43 -4.04
CA PHE A 35 2.60 -5.58 -3.05
C PHE A 35 3.22 -6.99 -3.07
N ASN A 36 3.62 -7.46 -4.25
CA ASN A 36 4.10 -8.83 -4.48
C ASN A 36 3.07 -9.93 -4.13
N LEU A 37 1.80 -9.68 -4.42
CA LEU A 37 0.70 -10.63 -4.34
C LEU A 37 0.45 -11.33 -5.68
N HIS A 38 0.37 -10.60 -6.80
CA HIS A 38 0.10 -11.19 -8.12
C HIS A 38 1.29 -11.12 -9.08
N VAL A 39 2.06 -10.04 -9.04
CA VAL A 39 3.26 -9.84 -9.87
C VAL A 39 4.44 -9.33 -9.04
N TYR A 40 5.64 -9.32 -9.62
CA TYR A 40 6.81 -8.79 -8.92
C TYR A 40 6.74 -7.27 -8.76
N GLY A 41 7.19 -6.80 -7.59
CA GLY A 41 7.34 -5.39 -7.29
C GLY A 41 6.17 -4.82 -6.49
N GLU A 42 6.35 -3.55 -6.11
CA GLU A 42 5.29 -2.75 -5.53
C GLU A 42 4.84 -1.73 -6.56
N LYS A 43 3.53 -1.61 -6.80
CA LYS A 43 2.98 -0.69 -7.79
C LYS A 43 1.73 -0.02 -7.24
N LEU A 44 1.61 1.27 -7.48
CA LEU A 44 0.38 2.02 -7.27
C LEU A 44 -0.55 1.73 -8.46
N CYS A 45 -1.74 1.23 -8.18
CA CYS A 45 -2.65 0.68 -9.19
C CYS A 45 -3.93 1.49 -9.36
N LEU A 46 -4.39 2.19 -8.33
CA LEU A 46 -5.54 3.08 -8.38
C LEU A 46 -5.36 4.14 -7.30
N ILE A 47 -5.72 5.38 -7.60
CA ILE A 47 -5.86 6.45 -6.62
C ILE A 47 -7.34 6.81 -6.57
N GLN A 48 -7.93 6.76 -5.39
CA GLN A 48 -9.30 7.21 -5.14
C GLN A 48 -9.26 8.60 -4.54
N ILE A 49 -10.11 9.51 -5.02
CA ILE A 49 -10.23 10.86 -4.47
C ILE A 49 -11.71 11.20 -4.30
N PHE A 50 -12.05 11.83 -3.19
CA PHE A 50 -13.35 12.44 -2.97
C PHE A 50 -13.17 13.86 -2.43
N ASP A 51 -13.66 14.86 -3.16
CA ASP A 51 -13.48 16.27 -2.77
C ASP A 51 -14.54 16.78 -1.78
N GLY A 52 -15.47 15.92 -1.36
CA GLY A 52 -16.62 16.25 -0.53
C GLY A 52 -17.94 16.30 -1.31
N CYS A 53 -17.87 16.37 -2.64
CA CYS A 53 -19.03 16.44 -3.54
C CYS A 53 -18.97 15.35 -4.64
N GLU A 54 -17.83 15.24 -5.32
CA GLU A 54 -17.63 14.37 -6.46
C GLU A 54 -16.49 13.36 -6.22
N ALA A 55 -16.70 12.14 -6.72
CA ALA A 55 -15.72 11.07 -6.66
C ALA A 55 -14.87 11.03 -7.94
N TYR A 56 -13.58 10.82 -7.78
CA TYR A 56 -12.59 10.77 -8.83
C TYR A 56 -11.71 9.54 -8.67
N ILE A 57 -11.25 9.00 -9.80
CA ILE A 57 -10.18 8.03 -9.81
C ILE A 57 -9.06 8.44 -10.78
N ILE A 58 -7.84 8.04 -10.45
CA ILE A 58 -6.68 8.14 -11.33
C ILE A 58 -6.12 6.74 -11.51
N ASP A 59 -5.89 6.34 -12.76
CA ASP A 59 -5.18 5.10 -13.12
C ASP A 59 -3.68 5.40 -13.28
N PRO A 60 -2.83 5.08 -12.29
CA PRO A 60 -1.41 5.47 -12.29
C PRO A 60 -0.58 4.62 -13.26
N LEU A 61 -1.15 3.55 -13.82
CA LEU A 61 -0.51 2.76 -14.88
C LEU A 61 -0.67 3.40 -16.26
N LYS A 62 -1.58 4.37 -16.41
CA LYS A 62 -1.80 5.13 -17.64
C LYS A 62 -1.46 6.62 -17.50
N ALA A 63 -1.70 7.18 -16.32
CA ALA A 63 -1.56 8.61 -16.07
C ALA A 63 -0.10 9.06 -16.05
N ASP A 64 0.11 10.34 -16.34
CA ASP A 64 1.39 11.00 -16.15
C ASP A 64 1.65 11.23 -14.66
N MET A 65 2.59 10.48 -14.12
CA MET A 65 2.98 10.54 -12.73
C MET A 65 3.54 11.93 -12.33
N SER A 66 4.02 12.75 -13.26
CA SER A 66 4.43 14.13 -12.94
C SER A 66 3.24 15.01 -12.55
N ALA A 67 2.06 14.78 -13.13
CA ALA A 67 0.84 15.48 -12.76
C ALA A 67 0.30 15.02 -11.40
N VAL A 68 0.31 13.71 -11.16
CA VAL A 68 -0.03 13.13 -9.84
C VAL A 68 0.89 13.66 -8.75
N LYS A 69 2.19 13.80 -9.04
CA LYS A 69 3.16 14.39 -8.12
C LYS A 69 2.76 15.81 -7.69
N LYS A 70 2.27 16.65 -8.61
CA LYS A 70 1.79 17.99 -8.26
C LYS A 70 0.63 17.95 -7.28
N LEU A 71 -0.33 17.04 -7.45
CA LEU A 71 -1.43 16.87 -6.51
C LEU A 71 -0.93 16.43 -5.12
N PHE A 72 -0.04 15.44 -5.08
CA PHE A 72 0.47 14.89 -3.82
C PHE A 72 1.33 15.90 -3.05
N GLU A 73 2.16 16.68 -3.75
CA GLU A 73 3.11 17.61 -3.15
C GLU A 73 2.55 19.03 -2.94
N ASP A 74 1.29 19.30 -3.28
CA ASP A 74 0.63 20.58 -2.98
C ASP A 74 0.26 20.67 -1.49
N GLU A 75 0.94 21.53 -0.75
CA GLU A 75 0.72 21.74 0.70
C GLU A 75 -0.61 22.44 1.00
N LYS A 76 -1.21 23.13 0.02
CA LYS A 76 -2.48 23.85 0.20
C LYS A 76 -3.69 22.93 0.16
N ILE A 77 -3.50 21.69 -0.28
CA ILE A 77 -4.54 20.67 -0.33
C ILE A 77 -4.24 19.68 0.80
N LEU A 78 -5.12 19.64 1.81
CA LEU A 78 -5.13 18.64 2.86
C LEU A 78 -5.66 17.31 2.31
N LYS A 79 -4.93 16.21 2.53
CA LYS A 79 -5.32 14.85 2.15
C LYS A 79 -5.80 14.12 3.41
N ILE A 80 -7.10 13.94 3.55
CA ILE A 80 -7.68 13.05 4.57
C ILE A 80 -7.48 11.62 4.10
N MET A 81 -6.86 10.79 4.94
CA MET A 81 -6.56 9.39 4.64
C MET A 81 -6.83 8.53 5.88
N TRP A 82 -6.93 7.22 5.67
CA TRP A 82 -6.99 6.25 6.76
C TRP A 82 -5.78 5.31 6.71
N ASP A 83 -4.94 5.32 7.75
CA ASP A 83 -3.74 4.46 7.86
C ASP A 83 -2.71 4.69 6.74
N ALA A 84 -2.47 5.97 6.42
CA ALA A 84 -1.72 6.44 5.24
C ALA A 84 -0.25 6.00 5.14
N GLN A 85 0.30 5.34 6.16
CA GLN A 85 1.73 5.05 6.25
C GLN A 85 2.22 4.12 5.14
N SER A 86 1.42 3.13 4.75
CA SER A 86 1.73 2.25 3.62
C SER A 86 1.77 3.01 2.30
N ASP A 87 0.82 3.91 2.11
CA ASP A 87 0.62 4.68 0.88
C ASP A 87 1.73 5.70 0.68
N ILE A 88 2.07 6.44 1.75
CA ILE A 88 3.24 7.33 1.77
C ILE A 88 4.50 6.52 1.47
N SER A 89 4.67 5.34 2.10
CA SER A 89 5.84 4.49 1.83
C SER A 89 5.89 4.00 0.39
N LEU A 90 4.75 3.66 -0.21
CA LEU A 90 4.66 3.20 -1.60
C LEU A 90 5.16 4.29 -2.56
N VAL A 91 4.66 5.52 -2.42
CA VAL A 91 4.99 6.60 -3.36
C VAL A 91 6.40 7.18 -3.14
N VAL A 92 6.87 7.23 -1.90
CA VAL A 92 8.26 7.63 -1.59
C VAL A 92 9.26 6.67 -2.21
N ASN A 93 9.04 5.36 -2.09
CA ASN A 93 10.01 4.36 -2.53
C ASN A 93 9.83 3.91 -3.98
N GLY A 94 8.60 3.94 -4.50
CA GLY A 94 8.28 3.49 -5.86
C GLY A 94 8.31 4.59 -6.90
N TYR A 95 8.08 5.84 -6.49
CA TYR A 95 7.77 6.94 -7.42
C TYR A 95 8.55 8.23 -7.14
N SER A 96 9.38 8.28 -6.08
CA SER A 96 10.14 9.47 -5.69
C SER A 96 9.24 10.70 -5.49
N MET A 97 8.08 10.47 -4.86
CA MET A 97 7.08 11.49 -4.52
C MET A 97 6.85 11.54 -3.01
N THR A 98 6.39 12.69 -2.53
CA THR A 98 5.90 12.84 -1.15
C THR A 98 4.42 13.22 -1.17
N ILE A 99 3.63 12.69 -0.23
CA ILE A 99 2.28 13.22 0.02
C ILE A 99 2.40 14.22 1.15
N LYS A 100 2.18 15.49 0.84
CA LYS A 100 2.24 16.59 1.81
C LYS A 100 0.85 16.87 2.39
N SER A 101 0.80 17.52 3.56
CA SER A 101 -0.47 17.88 4.23
C SER A 101 -1.41 16.69 4.40
N VAL A 102 -0.91 15.61 5.00
CA VAL A 102 -1.71 14.40 5.27
C VAL A 102 -2.37 14.50 6.63
N LEU A 103 -3.67 14.27 6.68
CA LEU A 103 -4.44 14.03 7.89
C LEU A 103 -4.82 12.55 7.93
N ASP A 104 -4.06 11.75 8.68
CA ASP A 104 -4.37 10.35 8.96
C ASP A 104 -5.38 10.27 10.12
N LEU A 105 -6.56 9.72 9.85
CA LEU A 105 -7.62 9.54 10.84
C LEU A 105 -7.44 8.29 11.70
N ARG A 106 -6.62 7.32 11.27
CA ARG A 106 -6.47 6.04 12.00
C ARG A 106 -6.05 6.22 13.47
N PRO A 107 -5.13 7.14 13.84
CA PRO A 107 -4.76 7.34 15.24
C PRO A 107 -5.94 7.69 16.15
N ALA A 108 -7.01 8.28 15.61
CA ALA A 108 -8.20 8.59 16.39
C ALA A 108 -8.91 7.33 16.91
N ALA A 109 -8.85 6.20 16.20
CA ALA A 109 -9.45 4.95 16.69
C ALA A 109 -8.78 4.47 17.98
N ASP A 110 -7.46 4.65 18.08
CA ASP A 110 -6.70 4.32 19.29
C ASP A 110 -7.02 5.31 20.43
N LEU A 111 -7.06 6.61 20.15
CA LEU A 111 -7.34 7.66 21.13
C LEU A 111 -8.78 7.64 21.66
N LEU A 112 -9.74 7.31 20.82
CA LEU A 112 -11.14 7.17 21.20
C LEU A 112 -11.46 5.82 21.85
N GLU A 113 -10.45 4.94 21.99
CA GLU A 113 -10.55 3.61 22.60
C GLU A 113 -11.54 2.68 21.87
N LEU A 114 -11.62 2.80 20.55
CA LEU A 114 -12.52 1.97 19.75
C LEU A 114 -12.03 0.51 19.75
N THR A 115 -12.98 -0.42 19.89
CA THR A 115 -12.67 -1.85 19.96
C THR A 115 -12.12 -2.37 18.64
N LYS A 116 -12.71 -1.94 17.52
CA LYS A 116 -12.25 -2.27 16.16
C LYS A 116 -11.54 -1.07 15.56
N LYS A 117 -10.50 -1.34 14.78
CA LYS A 117 -9.58 -0.33 14.24
C LYS A 117 -9.46 -0.37 12.71
N ASP A 118 -10.21 -1.24 12.04
CA ASP A 118 -10.36 -1.20 10.58
C ASP A 118 -11.31 -0.08 10.18
N TYR A 119 -11.00 0.60 9.07
CA TYR A 119 -11.79 1.71 8.52
C TYR A 119 -13.29 1.40 8.52
N ALA A 120 -13.70 0.30 7.92
CA ALA A 120 -15.11 -0.05 7.78
C ALA A 120 -15.84 -0.24 9.13
N SER A 121 -15.16 -0.73 10.18
CA SER A 121 -15.76 -0.78 11.52
C SER A 121 -15.85 0.59 12.16
N VAL A 122 -14.76 1.37 12.09
CA VAL A 122 -14.70 2.68 12.74
C VAL A 122 -15.68 3.64 12.11
N THR A 123 -15.75 3.68 10.78
CA THR A 123 -16.72 4.50 10.04
C THR A 123 -18.15 4.15 10.41
N ALA A 124 -18.48 2.85 10.50
CA ALA A 124 -19.81 2.41 10.90
C ALA A 124 -20.17 2.81 12.34
N GLU A 125 -19.23 2.66 13.28
CA GLU A 125 -19.42 3.00 14.68
C GLU A 125 -19.49 4.52 14.93
N ILE A 126 -18.63 5.30 14.27
CA ILE A 126 -18.58 6.75 14.46
C ILE A 126 -19.73 7.44 13.75
N LEU A 127 -20.06 7.05 12.51
CA LEU A 127 -21.11 7.68 11.72
C LEU A 127 -22.50 7.05 11.95
N GLU A 128 -22.60 6.06 12.84
CA GLU A 128 -23.85 5.35 13.14
C GLU A 128 -24.53 4.77 11.90
N ILE A 129 -23.73 4.31 10.93
CA ILE A 129 -24.21 3.68 9.69
C ILE A 129 -24.06 2.16 9.75
N GLU A 130 -24.89 1.44 9.00
CA GLU A 130 -24.77 0.00 8.91
C GLU A 130 -23.44 -0.42 8.27
N LYS A 131 -22.69 -1.27 8.97
CA LYS A 131 -21.52 -1.92 8.38
C LYS A 131 -22.00 -2.92 7.32
N LYS A 132 -21.67 -2.68 6.05
CA LYS A 132 -21.86 -3.69 5.00
C LYS A 132 -21.14 -4.98 5.40
N ALA A 133 -21.91 -6.05 5.56
CA ALA A 133 -21.40 -7.33 6.01
C ALA A 133 -20.63 -8.07 4.92
N GLY A 134 -19.56 -8.77 5.31
CA GLY A 134 -18.84 -9.73 4.46
C GLY A 134 -17.41 -9.34 4.07
N LYS A 135 -16.57 -10.35 3.79
CA LYS A 135 -15.30 -10.12 3.11
C LYS A 135 -15.61 -9.82 1.66
N SER A 136 -15.36 -8.58 1.23
CA SER A 136 -15.49 -8.22 -0.18
C SER A 136 -14.61 -9.13 -1.02
N ARG A 137 -15.16 -9.64 -2.13
CA ARG A 137 -14.39 -10.39 -3.14
C ARG A 137 -13.20 -9.57 -3.69
N PHE A 138 -13.20 -8.26 -3.47
CA PHE A 138 -12.19 -7.35 -3.95
C PHE A 138 -10.96 -7.19 -3.03
N GLN A 139 -10.97 -7.73 -1.80
CA GLN A 139 -9.82 -7.66 -0.88
C GLN A 139 -8.53 -8.32 -1.41
N LYS A 140 -8.67 -9.26 -2.36
CA LYS A 140 -7.54 -9.90 -3.08
C LYS A 140 -7.66 -9.69 -4.58
N TYR A 141 -8.31 -8.60 -4.98
CA TYR A 141 -8.46 -8.27 -6.38
C TYR A 141 -7.09 -7.96 -6.98
N ASN A 142 -6.88 -8.42 -8.20
CA ASN A 142 -5.67 -8.06 -8.93
C ASN A 142 -5.86 -6.68 -9.56
N TRP A 143 -5.48 -5.64 -8.82
CA TRP A 143 -5.55 -4.24 -9.23
C TRP A 143 -4.64 -3.89 -10.41
N MET A 144 -3.78 -4.81 -10.89
CA MET A 144 -3.03 -4.65 -12.13
C MET A 144 -3.88 -4.93 -13.39
N ARG A 145 -5.06 -5.54 -13.25
CA ARG A 145 -5.92 -5.89 -14.41
C ARG A 145 -6.52 -4.63 -15.04
N ARG A 146 -6.58 -4.61 -16.37
CA ARG A 146 -7.21 -3.55 -17.16
C ARG A 146 -8.17 -4.11 -18.23
N PRO A 147 -9.31 -3.45 -18.50
CA PRO A 147 -9.87 -2.32 -17.72
C PRO A 147 -10.21 -2.75 -16.28
N ILE A 148 -10.24 -1.80 -15.34
CA ILE A 148 -10.63 -2.10 -13.95
C ILE A 148 -12.14 -2.37 -13.94
N ASP A 149 -12.57 -3.46 -13.30
CA ASP A 149 -13.99 -3.76 -13.13
C ASP A 149 -14.69 -2.60 -12.41
N LYS A 150 -15.82 -2.13 -12.95
CA LYS A 150 -16.57 -1.01 -12.38
C LYS A 150 -16.98 -1.27 -10.92
N ALA A 151 -17.36 -2.49 -10.57
CA ALA A 151 -17.70 -2.84 -9.20
C ALA A 151 -16.48 -2.87 -8.28
N ALA A 152 -15.27 -3.10 -8.81
CA ALA A 152 -14.03 -2.92 -8.05
C ALA A 152 -13.76 -1.44 -7.80
N VAL A 153 -13.94 -0.57 -8.80
CA VAL A 153 -13.82 0.88 -8.62
C VAL A 153 -14.81 1.39 -7.57
N GLU A 154 -16.09 1.00 -7.66
CA GLU A 154 -17.10 1.38 -6.68
C GLU A 154 -16.77 0.85 -5.29
N TYR A 155 -16.18 -0.34 -5.18
CA TYR A 155 -15.69 -0.88 -3.91
C TYR A 155 -14.62 0.04 -3.31
N ALA A 156 -13.55 0.35 -4.04
CA ALA A 156 -12.43 1.16 -3.56
C ALA A 156 -12.85 2.61 -3.24
N LEU A 157 -13.79 3.18 -3.99
CA LEU A 157 -14.28 4.53 -3.70
C LEU A 157 -14.98 4.60 -2.32
N ASN A 158 -15.55 3.51 -1.79
CA ASN A 158 -16.12 3.54 -0.43
C ASN A 158 -15.07 3.83 0.66
N ASP A 159 -13.79 3.62 0.37
CA ASP A 159 -12.70 3.90 1.29
C ASP A 159 -12.43 5.41 1.46
N VAL A 160 -12.97 6.26 0.57
CA VAL A 160 -12.81 7.72 0.64
C VAL A 160 -14.10 8.51 0.85
N LEU A 161 -15.27 7.99 0.44
CA LEU A 161 -16.53 8.76 0.45
C LEU A 161 -16.93 9.26 1.84
N HIS A 162 -16.64 8.49 2.88
CA HIS A 162 -17.04 8.85 4.24
C HIS A 162 -15.95 9.64 5.00
N LEU A 163 -14.75 9.82 4.45
CA LEU A 163 -13.63 10.38 5.20
C LEU A 163 -13.83 11.84 5.62
N HIS A 164 -14.54 12.66 4.83
CA HIS A 164 -14.90 14.02 5.25
C HIS A 164 -15.83 14.03 6.46
N ALA A 165 -16.93 13.28 6.39
CA ALA A 165 -17.87 13.16 7.51
C ALA A 165 -17.22 12.51 8.74
N LEU A 166 -16.39 11.49 8.52
CA LEU A 166 -15.64 10.81 9.57
C LEU A 166 -14.67 11.76 10.28
N ARG A 167 -13.93 12.59 9.53
CA ARG A 167 -13.05 13.61 10.10
C ARG A 167 -13.83 14.52 11.06
N ASP A 168 -14.97 15.03 10.62
CA ASP A 168 -15.74 16.03 11.38
C ASP A 168 -16.23 15.45 12.70
N GLU A 169 -16.79 14.24 12.67
CA GLU A 169 -17.28 13.57 13.89
C GLU A 169 -16.12 13.10 14.79
N VAL A 170 -15.01 12.63 14.21
CA VAL A 170 -13.78 12.32 14.97
C VAL A 170 -13.27 13.56 15.69
N PHE A 171 -13.21 14.70 15.03
CA PHE A 171 -12.72 15.95 15.62
C PHE A 171 -13.60 16.40 16.78
N LYS A 172 -14.92 16.32 16.62
CA LYS A 172 -15.88 16.61 17.69
C LYS A 172 -15.64 15.72 18.91
N ARG A 173 -15.58 14.40 18.72
CA ARG A 173 -15.36 13.44 19.83
C ARG A 173 -14.00 13.64 20.50
N LEU A 174 -12.96 13.92 19.73
CA LEU A 174 -11.62 14.21 20.28
C LEU A 174 -11.60 15.53 21.05
N TYR A 175 -12.33 16.55 20.60
CA TYR A 175 -12.45 17.82 21.30
C TYR A 175 -13.17 17.64 22.64
N ASP A 176 -14.31 16.94 22.65
CA ASP A 176 -15.09 16.66 23.87
C ASP A 176 -14.29 15.87 24.91
N LYS A 177 -13.39 14.99 24.46
CA LYS A 177 -12.47 14.23 25.32
C LYS A 177 -11.14 14.94 25.61
N ASN A 178 -10.93 16.16 25.11
CA ASN A 178 -9.69 16.92 25.23
C ASN A 178 -8.43 16.18 24.69
N LEU A 179 -8.60 15.42 23.61
CA LEU A 179 -7.56 14.59 22.96
C LEU A 179 -7.07 15.16 21.62
N ILE A 180 -7.61 16.30 21.18
CA ILE A 180 -7.31 16.87 19.85
C ILE A 180 -5.81 17.19 19.66
N ASN A 181 -5.15 17.70 20.70
CA ASN A 181 -3.72 18.02 20.66
C ASN A 181 -2.85 16.76 20.49
N GLU A 182 -3.22 15.68 21.18
CA GLU A 182 -2.52 14.40 21.05
C GLU A 182 -2.72 13.79 19.66
N PHE A 183 -3.94 13.90 19.12
CA PHE A 183 -4.22 13.47 17.75
C PHE A 183 -3.36 14.21 16.71
N PHE A 184 -3.22 15.54 16.83
CA PHE A 184 -2.34 16.30 15.95
C PHE A 184 -0.86 15.94 16.16
N ARG A 185 -0.43 15.68 17.39
CA ARG A 185 0.94 15.19 17.67
C ARG A 185 1.22 13.87 16.95
N LEU A 186 0.28 12.92 16.97
CA LEU A 186 0.40 11.65 16.25
C LEU A 186 0.42 11.84 14.73
N ASN A 187 -0.39 12.76 14.21
CA ASN A 187 -0.35 13.14 12.79
C ASN A 187 1.00 13.74 12.38
N MET A 188 1.59 14.59 13.22
CA MET A 188 2.94 15.12 12.96
C MET A 188 4.00 14.01 12.93
N ILE A 189 3.85 12.95 13.72
CA ILE A 189 4.74 11.78 13.63
C ILE A 189 4.58 11.08 12.28
N VAL A 190 3.33 10.88 11.82
CA VAL A 190 3.04 10.26 10.51
C VAL A 190 3.66 11.11 9.38
N GLN A 191 3.49 12.42 9.41
CA GLN A 191 3.98 13.33 8.36
C GLN A 191 5.52 13.45 8.35
N ASN A 192 6.17 13.49 9.52
CA ASN A 192 7.62 13.70 9.62
C ASN A 192 8.44 12.40 9.61
N ARG A 193 7.79 11.23 9.58
CA ARG A 193 8.48 9.94 9.55
C ARG A 193 9.29 9.80 8.26
N ASN A 194 10.52 9.29 8.37
CA ASN A 194 11.28 8.89 7.18
C ASN A 194 10.74 7.55 6.65
N TYR A 195 10.08 7.61 5.50
CA TYR A 195 9.53 6.43 4.81
C TYR A 195 10.50 5.77 3.82
N VAL A 196 11.68 6.35 3.59
CA VAL A 196 12.69 5.76 2.71
C VAL A 196 13.15 4.42 3.29
N ARG A 197 13.01 3.37 2.50
CA ARG A 197 13.37 2.01 2.89
C ARG A 197 14.83 1.77 2.56
N VAL A 198 15.59 1.26 3.52
CA VAL A 198 16.97 0.86 3.30
C VAL A 198 17.00 -0.36 2.37
N PRO A 199 17.65 -0.27 1.19
CA PRO A 199 17.76 -1.39 0.26
C PRO A 199 18.44 -2.62 0.88
N GLY A 200 18.11 -3.81 0.38
CA GLY A 200 18.79 -5.05 0.77
C GLY A 200 18.53 -5.54 2.19
N GLN A 201 17.59 -4.96 2.95
CA GLN A 201 17.28 -5.38 4.33
C GLN A 201 16.04 -6.30 4.42
N ARG A 202 15.33 -6.54 3.31
CA ARG A 202 14.06 -7.27 3.29
C ARG A 202 14.16 -8.68 3.89
N HIS A 203 15.27 -9.39 3.63
CA HIS A 203 15.55 -10.70 4.21
C HIS A 203 15.55 -10.71 5.75
N LYS A 204 15.90 -9.59 6.41
CA LYS A 204 15.94 -9.49 7.87
C LYS A 204 14.56 -9.49 8.52
N LYS A 205 13.52 -9.15 7.77
CA LYS A 205 12.12 -9.14 8.25
C LYS A 205 11.46 -10.52 8.16
N MET A 206 12.13 -11.52 7.58
CA MET A 206 11.57 -12.86 7.44
C MET A 206 11.35 -13.54 8.80
N LYS A 207 10.21 -14.19 8.98
CA LYS A 207 9.95 -15.04 10.14
C LYS A 207 11.05 -16.12 10.21
N GLY A 208 11.66 -16.26 11.38
CA GLY A 208 12.78 -17.19 11.58
C GLY A 208 14.17 -16.54 11.51
N TYR A 209 14.32 -15.36 10.89
CA TYR A 209 15.62 -14.69 10.72
C TYR A 209 16.40 -14.49 12.03
N ARG A 210 15.67 -14.11 13.09
CA ARG A 210 16.27 -13.82 14.41
C ARG A 210 16.98 -15.03 15.01
N TYR A 211 16.53 -16.24 14.70
CA TYR A 211 17.07 -17.51 15.23
C TYR A 211 18.21 -18.08 14.38
N LEU A 212 18.63 -17.38 13.33
CA LEU A 212 19.76 -17.80 12.50
C LEU A 212 21.09 -17.33 13.09
N SER A 213 22.09 -18.20 13.03
CA SER A 213 23.50 -17.88 13.25
C SER A 213 24.03 -16.89 12.21
N SER A 214 25.19 -16.30 12.46
CA SER A 214 25.80 -15.34 11.54
C SER A 214 26.08 -15.92 10.15
N ASN A 215 26.47 -17.20 10.07
CA ASN A 215 26.70 -17.88 8.80
C ASN A 215 25.40 -18.16 8.05
N GLU A 216 24.37 -18.66 8.75
CA GLU A 216 23.05 -18.89 8.17
C GLU A 216 22.41 -17.57 7.67
N LYS A 217 22.60 -16.45 8.39
CA LYS A 217 22.16 -15.12 7.93
C LYS A 217 22.82 -14.69 6.63
N LYS A 218 24.14 -14.94 6.48
CA LYS A 218 24.86 -14.67 5.23
C LYS A 218 24.35 -15.53 4.08
N LYS A 219 24.11 -16.82 4.32
CA LYS A 219 23.51 -17.74 3.35
C LYS A 219 22.12 -17.29 2.95
N LEU A 220 21.25 -17.01 3.92
CA LEU A 220 19.89 -16.51 3.67
C LEU A 220 19.91 -15.27 2.79
N LYS A 221 20.79 -14.29 3.05
CA LYS A 221 20.88 -13.08 2.23
C LYS A 221 21.15 -13.43 0.76
N LYS A 222 22.14 -14.27 0.48
CA LYS A 222 22.48 -14.69 -0.90
C LYS A 222 21.31 -15.40 -1.58
N ILE A 223 20.68 -16.36 -0.90
CA ILE A 223 19.55 -17.13 -1.45
C ILE A 223 18.34 -16.21 -1.67
N PHE A 224 18.12 -15.25 -0.77
CA PHE A 224 17.08 -14.24 -0.91
C PHE A 224 17.32 -13.36 -2.14
N ASP A 225 18.54 -12.88 -2.34
CA ASP A 225 18.90 -12.03 -3.48
C ASP A 225 18.78 -12.78 -4.82
N ILE A 226 19.14 -14.07 -4.85
CA ILE A 226 18.91 -14.95 -6.01
C ILE A 226 17.41 -15.10 -6.29
N ARG A 227 16.61 -15.41 -5.27
CA ARG A 227 15.15 -15.54 -5.45
C ARG A 227 14.55 -14.24 -5.97
N ASP A 228 14.99 -13.11 -5.44
CA ASP A 228 14.52 -11.78 -5.84
C ASP A 228 14.87 -11.45 -7.30
N SER A 229 16.05 -11.84 -7.79
CA SER A 229 16.42 -11.65 -9.20
C SER A 229 15.52 -12.46 -10.14
N PHE A 230 15.30 -13.74 -9.85
CA PHE A 230 14.39 -14.57 -10.65
C PHE A 230 12.94 -14.12 -10.55
N ALA A 231 12.50 -13.67 -9.38
CA ALA A 231 11.16 -13.11 -9.20
C ALA A 231 10.95 -11.89 -10.11
N ARG A 232 11.98 -11.02 -10.21
CA ARG A 232 11.97 -9.88 -11.13
C ARG A 232 11.95 -10.30 -12.59
N GLU A 233 12.81 -11.22 -12.99
CA GLU A 233 12.92 -11.71 -14.38
C GLU A 233 11.61 -12.38 -14.84
N LEU A 234 11.02 -13.21 -13.97
CA LEU A 234 9.75 -13.89 -14.25
C LEU A 234 8.53 -12.98 -14.07
N ASN A 235 8.72 -11.78 -13.52
CA ASN A 235 7.67 -10.87 -13.06
C ASN A 235 6.65 -11.56 -12.12
N TRP A 236 7.15 -12.38 -11.20
CA TRP A 236 6.34 -13.15 -10.25
C TRP A 236 6.56 -12.70 -8.81
N PRO A 237 5.56 -12.88 -7.94
CA PRO A 237 5.74 -12.75 -6.50
C PRO A 237 6.93 -13.60 -6.00
N PRO A 238 7.86 -13.06 -5.20
CA PRO A 238 9.04 -13.81 -4.76
C PRO A 238 8.70 -15.13 -4.05
N HIS A 239 7.62 -15.17 -3.28
CA HIS A 239 7.18 -16.36 -2.57
C HIS A 239 6.66 -17.49 -3.49
N ARG A 240 6.33 -17.18 -4.75
CA ARG A 240 5.97 -18.19 -5.78
C ARG A 240 7.19 -18.74 -6.51
N VAL A 241 8.34 -18.06 -6.44
CA VAL A 241 9.61 -18.58 -6.95
C VAL A 241 10.18 -19.60 -5.98
N ILE A 242 10.35 -19.21 -4.71
CA ILE A 242 10.73 -20.09 -3.60
C ILE A 242 9.98 -19.63 -2.35
N ALA A 243 9.37 -20.55 -1.61
CA ALA A 243 8.59 -20.19 -0.44
C ALA A 243 9.48 -19.61 0.68
N ASN A 244 8.92 -18.70 1.50
CA ASN A 244 9.68 -18.10 2.62
C ASN A 244 10.24 -19.14 3.61
N PRO A 245 9.51 -20.20 4.00
CA PRO A 245 10.06 -21.24 4.88
C PRO A 245 11.24 -22.00 4.25
N GLU A 246 11.17 -22.32 2.95
CA GLU A 246 12.24 -23.05 2.25
C GLU A 246 13.55 -22.26 2.26
N LEU A 247 13.52 -20.94 2.07
CA LEU A 247 14.71 -20.10 2.19
C LEU A 247 15.39 -20.23 3.57
N ILE A 248 14.59 -20.31 4.63
CA ILE A 248 15.12 -20.47 6.00
C ILE A 248 15.71 -21.88 6.17
N GLU A 249 15.02 -22.92 5.72
CA GLU A 249 15.49 -24.31 5.83
C GLU A 249 16.78 -24.55 5.04
N ILE A 250 16.87 -24.02 3.81
CA ILE A 250 18.08 -24.08 2.99
C ILE A 250 19.21 -23.32 3.69
N SER A 251 18.94 -22.13 4.26
CA SER A 251 19.98 -21.38 4.96
C SER A 251 20.55 -22.10 6.18
N LYS A 252 19.75 -22.98 6.81
CA LYS A 252 20.13 -23.85 7.93
C LYS A 252 20.75 -25.18 7.49
N GLY A 253 20.75 -25.48 6.19
CA GLY A 253 21.19 -26.77 5.65
C GLY A 253 20.24 -27.94 5.96
N ILE A 254 19.00 -27.66 6.36
CA ILE A 254 17.98 -28.70 6.63
C ILE A 254 17.44 -29.27 5.32
N THR A 255 17.28 -28.42 4.30
CA THR A 255 16.72 -28.78 3.00
C THR A 255 17.78 -28.61 1.92
N ASP A 256 18.04 -29.67 1.15
CA ASP A 256 18.90 -29.58 -0.04
C ASP A 256 18.22 -28.72 -1.12
N PRO A 257 18.94 -27.79 -1.78
CA PRO A 257 18.38 -26.98 -2.86
C PRO A 257 17.72 -27.78 -4.00
N GLY A 258 18.18 -29.01 -4.27
CA GLY A 258 17.60 -29.90 -5.28
C GLY A 258 16.19 -30.39 -4.94
N ASN A 259 15.77 -30.27 -3.68
CA ASN A 259 14.46 -30.70 -3.20
C ASN A 259 13.43 -29.55 -3.10
N ILE A 260 13.75 -28.35 -3.59
CA ILE A 260 12.83 -27.21 -3.60
C ILE A 260 11.56 -27.54 -4.40
N ARG A 261 10.39 -27.23 -3.83
CA ARG A 261 9.10 -27.46 -4.48
C ARG A 261 8.69 -26.23 -5.29
N PHE A 262 9.17 -26.16 -6.53
CA PHE A 262 8.82 -25.09 -7.46
C PHE A 262 7.36 -25.16 -7.93
N ASP A 263 6.76 -23.99 -8.20
CA ASP A 263 5.49 -23.89 -8.91
C ASP A 263 5.62 -24.55 -10.30
N ARG A 264 4.58 -25.31 -10.69
CA ARG A 264 4.55 -26.07 -11.95
C ARG A 264 4.79 -25.20 -13.18
N LYS A 265 4.44 -23.90 -13.10
CA LYS A 265 4.59 -22.94 -14.19
C LYS A 265 6.05 -22.47 -14.39
N ILE A 266 6.97 -22.71 -13.45
CA ILE A 266 8.40 -22.43 -13.65
C ILE A 266 8.99 -23.55 -14.49
N THR A 267 9.67 -23.23 -15.59
CA THR A 267 10.20 -24.24 -16.52
C THR A 267 11.33 -25.06 -15.87
N PRO A 268 11.53 -26.33 -16.26
CA PRO A 268 12.62 -27.14 -15.72
C PRO A 268 14.01 -26.50 -15.85
N ALA A 269 14.28 -25.80 -16.95
CA ALA A 269 15.54 -25.09 -17.16
C ALA A 269 15.78 -24.00 -16.10
N VAL A 270 14.77 -23.17 -15.83
CA VAL A 270 14.86 -22.11 -14.81
C VAL A 270 15.00 -22.71 -13.41
N ARG A 271 14.32 -23.82 -13.11
CA ARG A 271 14.48 -24.53 -11.82
C ARG A 271 15.93 -24.97 -11.61
N GLN A 272 16.54 -25.58 -12.63
CA GLN A 272 17.94 -26.01 -12.56
C GLN A 272 18.89 -24.82 -12.38
N GLU A 273 18.65 -23.71 -13.08
CA GLU A 273 19.45 -22.50 -12.92
C GLU A 273 19.37 -21.94 -11.49
N ILE A 274 18.16 -21.87 -10.91
CA ILE A 274 17.97 -21.45 -9.51
C ILE A 274 18.75 -22.35 -8.56
N ILE A 275 18.62 -23.67 -8.68
CA ILE A 275 19.30 -24.66 -7.83
C ILE A 275 20.82 -24.48 -7.92
N LEU A 276 21.36 -24.36 -9.14
CA LEU A 276 22.79 -24.16 -9.39
C LEU A 276 23.30 -22.86 -8.74
N LYS A 277 22.60 -21.74 -8.91
CA LYS A 277 22.98 -20.46 -8.29
C LYS A 277 22.98 -20.54 -6.76
N ILE A 278 22.02 -21.25 -6.16
CA ILE A 278 21.95 -21.44 -4.71
C ILE A 278 23.12 -22.30 -4.20
N ARG A 279 23.42 -23.42 -4.88
CA ARG A 279 24.53 -24.31 -4.51
C ARG A 279 25.88 -23.60 -4.59
N ASN A 280 26.11 -22.83 -5.65
CA ASN A 280 27.35 -22.06 -5.84
C ASN A 280 27.50 -20.88 -4.86
N SER A 281 26.43 -20.53 -4.16
CA SER A 281 26.40 -19.42 -3.19
C SER A 281 26.57 -19.86 -1.74
N SER A 282 26.47 -21.17 -1.48
CA SER A 282 26.38 -21.80 -0.15
C SER A 282 27.71 -22.00 0.56
#